data_AF-A0A4Y3VBU6-F1
#
_entry.id   AF-A0A4Y3VBU6-F1
#
_cell.length_a   1.000
_cell.length_b   1.000
_cell.length_c   1.000
_cell.angle_alpha   90.00
_cell.angle_beta   90.00
_cell.angle_gamma   90.00
#
_symmetry.space_group_name_H-M   'P 1'
#
loop_
_entity.id
_entity.type
_entity.pdbx_description
1 polymer ?
#
loop_
_entity_poly.entity_id
_entity_poly.type
_entity_poly.pdbx_seq_one_letter_code
_entity_poly.pdbx_strand_id
1 'polypeptide(L)'
;MTTPNSPITSPSPRSLASRPMSPRTHPRTDIAFPFRPDRRGRTAHATPDEHVHDLIEQLLFTSPGERVMRPDFGCGLLDLVFAPNSPELINTLELSVQASLQRWLGDLIDVEALDVISEDHVVRVHLAYVVRATGARREDVFEGRAAA
;
A
#
# COMPACT_ATOMS: atom_id res chain seq x y z
N MET A 1 -19.50 -12.02 -83.70
CA MET A 1 -19.84 -12.11 -82.26
C MET A 1 -18.54 -12.36 -81.51
N THR A 2 -17.86 -11.30 -81.08
CA THR A 2 -16.56 -11.35 -80.41
C THR A 2 -16.65 -10.42 -79.20
N THR A 3 -16.61 -10.98 -78.00
CA THR A 3 -16.57 -10.22 -76.74
C THR A 3 -15.11 -9.94 -76.36
N PRO A 4 -14.73 -8.74 -75.89
CA PRO A 4 -13.40 -8.50 -75.34
C PRO A 4 -13.38 -8.88 -73.85
N ASN A 5 -12.35 -9.60 -73.45
CA ASN A 5 -12.08 -9.95 -72.06
C ASN A 5 -11.44 -8.75 -71.34
N SER A 6 -11.98 -8.36 -70.18
CA SER A 6 -11.46 -7.24 -69.37
C SER A 6 -10.37 -7.72 -68.40
N PRO A 7 -9.32 -6.93 -68.12
CA PRO A 7 -8.27 -7.34 -67.19
C PRO A 7 -8.73 -7.24 -65.73
N ILE A 8 -8.38 -8.25 -64.94
CA ILE A 8 -8.65 -8.35 -63.50
C ILE A 8 -7.63 -7.46 -62.77
N THR A 9 -8.07 -6.35 -62.19
CA THR A 9 -7.23 -5.49 -61.33
C THR A 9 -7.03 -6.16 -59.97
N SER A 10 -5.77 -6.38 -59.59
CA SER A 10 -5.39 -6.87 -58.25
C SER A 10 -5.66 -5.81 -57.17
N PRO A 11 -6.20 -6.16 -55.98
CA PRO A 11 -6.37 -5.19 -54.91
C PRO A 11 -5.04 -4.88 -54.22
N SER A 12 -4.76 -3.60 -53.97
CA SER A 12 -3.59 -3.15 -53.23
C SER A 12 -3.57 -3.69 -51.79
N PRO A 13 -2.38 -4.00 -51.22
CA PRO A 13 -2.28 -4.50 -49.85
C PRO A 13 -2.71 -3.43 -48.84
N ARG A 14 -3.68 -3.76 -47.97
CA ARG A 14 -4.02 -2.93 -46.81
C ARG A 14 -2.80 -2.82 -45.90
N SER A 15 -2.26 -1.61 -45.77
CA SER A 15 -1.25 -1.29 -44.78
C SER A 15 -1.82 -1.54 -43.37
N LEU A 16 -1.28 -2.56 -42.68
CA LEU A 16 -1.41 -2.69 -41.24
C LEU A 16 -0.53 -1.61 -40.60
N ALA A 17 -1.01 -0.37 -40.60
CA ALA A 17 -0.49 0.64 -39.70
C ALA A 17 -0.78 0.14 -38.27
N SER A 18 0.27 -0.29 -37.57
CA SER A 18 0.24 -0.62 -36.15
C SER A 18 -0.30 0.60 -35.38
N ARG A 19 -1.55 0.50 -34.95
CA ARG A 19 -2.21 1.54 -34.17
C ARG A 19 -1.43 1.69 -32.87
N PRO A 20 -0.90 2.89 -32.53
CA PRO A 20 -0.19 3.06 -31.26
C PRO A 20 -1.18 2.77 -30.13
N MET A 21 -0.85 1.77 -29.30
CA MET A 21 -1.61 1.45 -28.10
C MET A 21 -1.44 2.62 -27.12
N SER A 22 -2.41 3.53 -27.09
CA SER A 22 -2.44 4.55 -26.04
C SER A 22 -2.47 3.85 -24.68
N PRO A 23 -1.62 4.25 -23.72
CA PRO A 23 -1.62 3.64 -22.40
C PRO A 23 -3.01 3.80 -21.81
N ARG A 24 -3.70 2.67 -21.57
CA ARG A 24 -4.96 2.69 -20.83
C ARG A 24 -4.61 3.18 -19.43
N THR A 25 -5.01 4.40 -19.11
CA THR A 25 -4.93 4.90 -17.74
C THR A 25 -6.04 4.20 -16.97
N HIS A 26 -5.70 3.11 -16.27
CA HIS A 26 -6.63 2.52 -15.33
C HIS A 26 -6.71 3.40 -14.11
N PRO A 27 -7.92 3.84 -13.69
CA PRO A 27 -8.06 4.57 -12.45
C PRO A 27 -7.57 3.66 -11.31
N ARG A 28 -6.67 4.20 -10.49
CA ARG A 28 -6.18 3.54 -9.28
C ARG A 28 -7.37 3.18 -8.41
N THR A 29 -7.45 1.92 -8.01
CA THR A 29 -8.56 1.38 -7.22
C THR A 29 -7.94 0.64 -6.04
N ASP A 30 -7.95 1.29 -4.88
CA ASP A 30 -7.39 0.74 -3.66
C ASP A 30 -8.52 0.19 -2.77
N ILE A 31 -8.30 -0.95 -2.13
CA ILE A 31 -9.28 -1.58 -1.22
C ILE A 31 -9.03 -1.03 0.18
N ALA A 32 -10.11 -0.69 0.89
CA ALA A 32 -10.04 -0.19 2.25
C ALA A 32 -9.67 -1.30 3.25
N PHE A 33 -8.88 -0.92 4.26
CA PHE A 33 -8.56 -1.73 5.42
C PHE A 33 -9.19 -1.10 6.70
N PRO A 34 -9.68 -1.91 7.65
CA PRO A 34 -10.01 -3.33 7.52
C PRO A 34 -11.04 -3.59 6.43
N PHE A 35 -11.03 -4.81 5.87
CA PHE A 35 -11.98 -5.16 4.82
C PHE A 35 -13.42 -5.02 5.31
N ARG A 36 -14.23 -4.28 4.55
CA ARG A 36 -15.65 -4.06 4.84
C ARG A 36 -16.45 -3.84 3.56
N PRO A 37 -17.76 -4.14 3.56
CA PRO A 37 -18.63 -3.70 2.49
C PRO A 37 -18.91 -2.19 2.58
N ASP A 38 -19.10 -1.55 1.43
CA ASP A 38 -19.61 -0.18 1.32
C ASP A 38 -21.12 -0.14 1.58
N ARG A 39 -21.69 1.08 1.56
CA ARG A 39 -23.14 1.29 1.82
C ARG A 39 -24.05 0.64 0.77
N ARG A 40 -23.50 0.14 -0.35
CA ARG A 40 -24.21 -0.55 -1.44
C ARG A 40 -23.95 -2.07 -1.42
N GLY A 41 -23.21 -2.59 -0.44
CA GLY A 41 -22.85 -4.00 -0.33
C GLY A 41 -21.69 -4.44 -1.24
N ARG A 42 -20.91 -3.51 -1.79
CA ARG A 42 -19.71 -3.80 -2.60
C ARG A 42 -18.44 -3.70 -1.76
N THR A 43 -17.29 -4.10 -2.28
CA THR A 43 -16.00 -3.86 -1.62
C THR A 43 -15.81 -2.37 -1.34
N ALA A 44 -15.51 -2.02 -0.08
CA ALA A 44 -15.14 -0.65 0.25
C ALA A 44 -13.76 -0.31 -0.34
N HIS A 45 -13.66 0.89 -0.88
CA HIS A 45 -12.44 1.44 -1.44
C HIS A 45 -11.93 2.58 -0.57
N ALA A 46 -10.61 2.77 -0.59
CA ALA A 46 -9.93 3.87 0.06
C ALA A 46 -9.48 4.90 -0.99
N THR A 47 -9.47 6.17 -0.61
CA THR A 47 -8.72 7.20 -1.35
C THR A 47 -7.21 6.91 -1.28
N PRO A 48 -6.37 7.51 -2.14
CA PRO A 48 -4.93 7.25 -2.11
C PRO A 48 -4.29 7.52 -0.74
N ASP A 49 -4.67 8.61 -0.07
CA ASP A 49 -4.12 8.98 1.23
C ASP A 49 -4.65 8.08 2.36
N GLU A 50 -5.93 7.67 2.31
CA GLU A 50 -6.48 6.66 3.23
C GLU A 50 -5.78 5.31 3.03
N HIS A 51 -5.54 4.91 1.79
CA HIS A 51 -4.86 3.64 1.50
C HIS A 51 -3.42 3.61 2.02
N VAL A 52 -2.72 4.75 2.01
CA VAL A 52 -1.39 4.84 2.63
C VAL A 52 -1.47 4.62 4.14
N HIS A 53 -2.43 5.25 4.81
CA HIS A 53 -2.68 5.01 6.24
C HIS A 53 -3.01 3.53 6.52
N ASP A 54 -3.88 2.92 5.72
CA ASP A 54 -4.22 1.51 5.78
C ASP A 54 -2.99 0.58 5.63
N LEU A 55 -2.03 0.94 4.76
CA LEU A 55 -0.79 0.20 4.58
C LEU A 55 0.17 0.35 5.77
N ILE A 56 0.23 1.54 6.37
CA ILE A 56 1.02 1.79 7.59
C ILE A 56 0.46 0.93 8.72
N GLU A 57 -0.85 0.97 8.96
CA GLU A 57 -1.50 0.18 10.02
C GLU A 57 -1.20 -1.32 9.86
N GLN A 58 -1.36 -1.85 8.64
CA GLN A 58 -1.03 -3.25 8.35
C GLN A 58 0.44 -3.57 8.61
N LEU A 59 1.38 -2.68 8.26
CA LEU A 59 2.80 -2.92 8.49
C LEU A 59 3.14 -2.91 9.98
N LEU A 60 2.59 -1.96 10.74
CA LEU A 60 2.86 -1.81 12.16
C LEU A 60 2.35 -3.00 12.97
N PHE A 61 1.15 -3.48 12.67
CA PHE A 61 0.47 -4.52 13.45
C PHE A 61 0.52 -5.93 12.85
N THR A 62 1.36 -6.16 11.85
CA THR A 62 1.72 -7.52 11.42
C THR A 62 3.01 -7.96 12.13
N SER A 63 3.05 -9.20 12.60
CA SER A 63 4.29 -9.79 13.13
C SER A 63 5.13 -10.43 12.01
N PRO A 64 6.46 -10.28 12.01
CA PRO A 64 7.32 -11.03 11.09
C PRO A 64 7.01 -12.54 11.11
N GLY A 65 6.92 -13.14 9.94
CA GLY A 65 6.54 -14.55 9.73
C GLY A 65 5.04 -14.79 9.54
N GLU A 66 4.16 -13.85 9.88
CA GLU A 66 2.70 -13.99 9.73
C GLU A 66 2.28 -14.08 8.25
N ARG A 67 2.96 -13.32 7.37
CA ARG A 67 2.73 -13.36 5.93
C ARG A 67 3.61 -14.42 5.28
N VAL A 68 3.01 -15.57 4.93
CA VAL A 68 3.69 -16.75 4.34
C VAL A 68 4.63 -16.39 3.17
N MET A 69 4.18 -15.57 2.22
CA MET A 69 4.98 -15.20 1.04
C MET A 69 5.87 -13.96 1.27
N ARG A 70 5.85 -13.39 2.48
CA ARG A 70 6.56 -12.17 2.88
C ARG A 70 6.94 -12.25 4.36
N PRO A 71 7.80 -13.21 4.77
CA PRO A 71 8.12 -13.44 6.17
C PRO A 71 8.78 -12.23 6.85
N ASP A 72 9.52 -11.40 6.11
CA ASP A 72 10.17 -10.20 6.66
C ASP A 72 9.24 -8.98 6.74
N PHE A 73 7.95 -9.12 6.41
CA PHE A 73 6.97 -8.04 6.52
C PHE A 73 6.38 -7.98 7.93
N GLY A 74 6.34 -6.78 8.50
CA GLY A 74 5.80 -6.54 9.83
C GLY A 74 6.80 -5.85 10.76
N CYS A 75 6.32 -5.38 11.90
CA CYS A 75 7.14 -4.77 12.95
C CYS A 75 7.11 -5.55 14.27
N GLY A 76 6.11 -6.43 14.47
CA GLY A 76 5.98 -7.21 15.71
C GLY A 76 5.67 -6.35 16.94
N LEU A 77 5.04 -5.18 16.76
CA LEU A 77 4.76 -4.25 17.87
C LEU A 77 3.96 -4.88 19.01
N LEU A 78 3.08 -5.84 18.70
CA LEU A 78 2.23 -6.48 19.70
C LEU A 78 3.02 -7.35 20.69
N ASP A 79 4.25 -7.75 20.35
CA ASP A 79 5.13 -8.46 21.29
C ASP A 79 5.56 -7.55 22.47
N LEU A 80 5.56 -6.22 22.29
CA LEU A 80 5.87 -5.27 23.35
C LEU A 80 4.84 -5.23 24.47
N VAL A 81 3.57 -5.53 24.17
CA VAL A 81 2.45 -5.43 25.12
C VAL A 81 2.69 -6.29 26.38
N PHE A 82 3.54 -7.30 26.25
CA PHE A 82 3.92 -8.22 27.32
C PHE A 82 5.38 -8.07 27.78
N ALA A 83 6.15 -7.18 27.16
CA ALA A 83 7.56 -6.98 27.50
C ALA A 83 7.71 -6.07 28.73
N PRO A 84 8.74 -6.29 29.57
CA PRO A 84 9.10 -5.33 30.61
C PRO A 84 9.37 -3.96 29.97
N ASN A 85 8.76 -2.90 30.51
CA ASN A 85 8.90 -1.55 29.97
C ASN A 85 10.36 -1.07 30.18
N SER A 86 11.19 -1.22 29.13
CA SER A 86 12.60 -0.85 29.10
C SER A 86 12.82 0.20 28.01
N PRO A 87 13.45 1.34 28.32
CA PRO A 87 13.78 2.36 27.32
C PRO A 87 14.66 1.83 26.19
N GLU A 88 15.56 0.89 26.48
CA GLU A 88 16.43 0.27 25.48
C GLU A 88 15.63 -0.54 24.45
N LEU A 89 14.61 -1.25 24.91
CA LEU A 89 13.70 -2.02 24.05
C LEU A 89 12.87 -1.09 23.16
N ILE A 90 12.32 -0.01 23.72
CA ILE A 90 11.54 0.98 22.97
C ILE A 90 12.39 1.60 21.86
N ASN A 91 13.60 2.08 22.17
CA ASN A 91 14.51 2.66 21.18
C ASN A 91 14.88 1.67 20.06
N THR A 92 15.13 0.41 20.42
CA THR A 92 15.44 -0.65 19.44
C THR A 92 14.25 -0.87 18.49
N LEU A 93 13.04 -0.82 19.03
CA LEU A 93 11.84 -0.99 18.24
C LEU A 93 11.53 0.21 17.36
N GLU A 94 11.70 1.44 17.84
CA GLU A 94 11.58 2.64 17.01
C GLU A 94 12.48 2.57 15.79
N LEU A 95 13.74 2.14 15.97
CA LEU A 95 14.66 1.89 14.86
C LEU A 95 14.15 0.79 13.91
N SER A 96 13.57 -0.28 14.44
CA SER A 96 12.96 -1.36 13.65
C SER A 96 11.77 -0.87 12.82
N VAL A 97 10.87 -0.09 13.44
CA VAL A 97 9.70 0.50 12.79
C VAL A 97 10.14 1.48 11.70
N GLN A 98 11.08 2.37 12.00
CA GLN A 98 11.66 3.30 11.02
C GLN A 98 12.24 2.54 9.82
N ALA A 99 13.01 1.48 10.06
CA ALA A 99 13.60 0.65 9.00
C ALA A 99 12.54 -0.06 8.16
N SER A 100 11.47 -0.57 8.80
CA SER A 100 10.35 -1.23 8.13
C SER A 100 9.53 -0.26 7.28
N LEU A 101 9.20 0.93 7.81
CA LEU A 101 8.51 1.99 7.07
C LEU A 101 9.32 2.38 5.83
N GLN A 102 10.63 2.60 5.98
CA GLN A 102 11.50 2.94 4.86
C GLN A 102 11.59 1.80 3.83
N ARG A 103 11.75 0.55 4.28
CA ARG A 103 11.89 -0.62 3.39
C ARG A 103 10.64 -0.86 2.57
N TRP A 104 9.46 -0.77 3.18
CA TRP A 104 8.21 -1.21 2.56
C TRP A 104 7.37 -0.08 2.00
N LEU A 105 7.44 1.12 2.59
CA LEU A 105 6.62 2.27 2.25
C LEU A 105 7.44 3.51 1.86
N GLY A 106 8.78 3.40 1.77
CA GLY A 106 9.66 4.53 1.43
C GLY A 106 9.40 5.18 0.07
N ASP A 107 8.77 4.46 -0.87
CA ASP A 107 8.33 5.00 -2.17
C ASP A 107 6.97 5.72 -2.09
N LEU A 108 6.25 5.58 -0.96
CA LEU A 108 4.91 6.14 -0.75
C LEU A 108 4.92 7.29 0.26
N ILE A 109 5.79 7.25 1.27
CA ILE A 109 5.84 8.24 2.34
C ILE A 109 7.26 8.75 2.61
N ASP A 110 7.33 9.96 3.13
CA ASP A 110 8.48 10.52 3.84
C ASP A 110 8.15 10.62 5.33
N VAL A 111 8.86 9.88 6.18
CA VAL A 111 8.67 9.94 7.64
C VAL A 111 9.37 11.18 8.19
N GLU A 112 8.63 11.99 8.95
CA GLU A 112 9.14 13.23 9.55
C GLU A 112 9.36 13.10 11.06
N ALA A 113 8.49 12.35 11.76
CA ALA A 113 8.64 12.02 13.16
C ALA A 113 7.99 10.67 13.46
N LEU A 114 8.60 9.92 14.37
CA LEU A 114 8.14 8.62 14.87
C LEU A 114 8.43 8.56 16.37
N ASP A 115 7.43 8.19 17.16
CA ASP A 115 7.55 7.94 18.60
C ASP A 115 6.67 6.73 18.96
N VAL A 116 7.23 5.81 19.76
CA VAL A 116 6.55 4.57 20.15
C VAL A 116 6.42 4.48 21.66
N ILE A 117 5.18 4.40 22.13
CA ILE A 117 4.84 4.36 23.55
C ILE A 117 4.16 3.01 23.85
N SER A 118 4.54 2.38 24.97
CA SER A 118 3.90 1.16 25.48
C SER A 118 3.44 1.37 26.92
N GLU A 119 2.14 1.25 27.15
CA GLU A 119 1.47 1.47 28.45
C GLU A 119 0.27 0.54 28.61
N ASP A 120 0.09 -0.08 29.79
CA ASP A 120 -1.14 -0.81 30.16
C ASP A 120 -1.70 -1.75 29.07
N HIS A 121 -0.81 -2.52 28.44
CA HIS A 121 -1.10 -3.45 27.36
C HIS A 121 -1.54 -2.84 26.01
N VAL A 122 -1.26 -1.56 25.83
CA VAL A 122 -1.49 -0.81 24.59
C VAL A 122 -0.16 -0.30 24.08
N VAL A 123 0.09 -0.52 22.78
CA VAL A 123 1.19 0.15 22.07
C VAL A 123 0.60 1.25 21.20
N ARG A 124 1.16 2.45 21.30
CA ARG A 124 0.82 3.60 20.48
C ARG A 124 2.01 4.00 19.63
N VAL A 125 1.75 4.24 18.35
CA VAL A 125 2.74 4.79 17.43
C VAL A 125 2.25 6.15 16.98
N HIS A 126 2.98 7.20 17.34
CA HIS A 126 2.79 8.55 16.85
C HIS A 126 3.64 8.72 15.59
N LEU A 127 3.01 9.00 14.46
CA LEU A 127 3.69 9.10 13.18
C LEU A 127 3.29 10.37 12.43
N ALA A 128 4.28 11.23 12.18
CA ALA A 128 4.15 12.35 11.25
C ALA A 128 4.85 12.00 9.94
N TYR A 129 4.15 12.15 8.81
CA TYR A 129 4.66 11.77 7.49
C TYR A 129 4.04 12.58 6.36
N VAL A 130 4.72 12.62 5.22
CA VAL A 130 4.22 13.19 3.97
C VAL A 130 3.94 12.08 2.97
N VAL A 131 2.73 12.07 2.39
CA VAL A 131 2.40 11.17 1.29
C VAL A 131 3.04 11.70 0.01
N ARG A 132 3.99 10.97 -0.58
CA ARG A 132 4.78 11.44 -1.72
C ARG A 132 3.94 11.77 -2.95
N ALA A 133 2.91 10.97 -3.21
CA ALA A 133 2.09 11.11 -4.41
C ALA A 133 1.24 12.40 -4.41
N THR A 134 0.78 12.84 -3.23
CA THR A 134 -0.13 13.98 -3.07
C THR A 134 0.54 15.19 -2.44
N GLY A 135 1.69 15.00 -1.77
CA GLY A 135 2.33 16.01 -0.93
C GLY A 135 1.57 16.29 0.38
N ALA A 136 0.53 15.51 0.69
CA ALA A 136 -0.28 15.70 1.88
C ALA A 136 0.54 15.33 3.13
N ARG A 137 0.59 16.27 4.10
CA ARG A 137 1.20 16.04 5.41
C ARG A 137 0.15 15.48 6.36
N ARG A 138 0.50 14.41 7.06
CA ARG A 138 -0.37 13.70 8.01
C ARG A 138 0.34 13.51 9.33
N GLU A 139 -0.47 13.50 10.38
CA GLU A 139 -0.07 13.11 11.73
C GLU A 139 -1.16 12.17 12.23
N ASP A 140 -0.79 10.92 12.44
CA ASP A 140 -1.72 9.85 12.83
C ASP A 140 -1.20 9.13 14.07
N VAL A 141 -2.13 8.57 14.84
CA VAL A 141 -1.83 7.73 16.00
C VAL A 141 -2.39 6.34 15.74
N PHE A 142 -1.51 5.34 15.72
CA PHE A 142 -1.87 3.94 15.54
C PHE A 142 -1.85 3.24 16.90
N GLU A 143 -2.95 2.58 17.28
CA GLU A 143 -3.05 1.84 18.53
C GLU A 143 -3.18 0.33 18.28
N GLY A 144 -2.28 -0.45 18.88
CA GLY A 144 -2.33 -1.91 18.92
C GLY A 144 -2.64 -2.38 20.33
N ARG A 145 -3.55 -3.35 20.45
CA ARG A 145 -3.86 -4.03 21.71
C ARG A 145 -3.62 -5.51 21.53
N ALA A 146 -2.98 -6.17 22.50
CA ALA A 146 -2.96 -7.62 22.49
C ALA A 146 -4.38 -8.15 22.77
N ALA A 147 -4.80 -9.16 22.01
CA ALA A 147 -5.97 -9.93 22.35
C ALA A 147 -5.70 -10.70 23.65
N ALA A 148 -6.62 -10.58 24.62
CA ALA A 148 -6.56 -11.27 25.91
C ALA A 148 -6.76 -12.80 25.77
#